data_AF-A0A2E4MD04-F1
#
_entry.id   AF-A0A2E4MD04-F1
#
_cell.length_a   1.000
_cell.length_b   1.000
_cell.length_c   1.000
_cell.angle_alpha   90.00
_cell.angle_beta   90.00
_cell.angle_gamma   90.00
#
_symmetry.space_group_name_H-M   'P 1'
#
loop_
_entity.id
_entity.type
_entity.pdbx_description
1 polymer ?
#
loop_
_entity_poly.entity_id
_entity_poly.type
_entity_poly.pdbx_seq_one_letter_code
_entity_poly.pdbx_strand_id
1 'polypeptide(L)'
;MKRLLEIFIIFITALSADSLDTDVNHVIIDHKGNSITCIIDSIDLDRVYYKNKKDNEASQIDISKVYFIYNDYDRIYHYDWSYHENLRRITNRTGKIITLDNDSISFKNIEFSSNRISPEILVHGTNDTSFYMKSLDVYKIQTDYSILHYAVERGFWYSFSSFILSAAIDTKIKWDDDRRFAPQVWDQYNDLLPAINILNRKPTGVTYASVSYIIPLSVLGSMLWDIYKDKRSFYFHPLEKETPYPRTMYVFSPKHIVESFIQKTLVRIERSKIGKYIFSGIRKKLN
;
A
#
# COMPACT_ATOMS: atom_id res chain seq x y z
N MET A 1 -41.99 36.17 -41.25
CA MET A 1 -42.39 35.13 -40.28
C MET A 1 -41.38 33.99 -40.17
N LYS A 2 -40.84 33.43 -41.27
CA LYS A 2 -39.85 32.32 -41.23
C LYS A 2 -38.57 32.61 -40.40
N ARG A 3 -37.97 33.80 -40.54
CA ARG A 3 -36.74 34.17 -39.78
C ARG A 3 -36.95 34.33 -38.27
N LEU A 4 -38.14 34.75 -37.84
CA LEU A 4 -38.46 34.84 -36.41
C LEU A 4 -38.64 33.46 -35.79
N LEU A 5 -39.18 32.52 -36.55
CA LEU A 5 -39.37 31.13 -36.13
C LEU A 5 -38.02 30.40 -36.02
N GLU A 6 -37.08 30.66 -36.94
CA GLU A 6 -35.70 30.14 -36.85
C GLU A 6 -34.95 30.67 -35.62
N ILE A 7 -35.06 31.97 -35.32
CA ILE A 7 -34.46 32.57 -34.12
C ILE A 7 -35.09 31.99 -32.85
N PHE A 8 -36.41 31.77 -32.85
CA PHE A 8 -37.14 31.20 -31.72
C PHE A 8 -36.77 29.73 -31.49
N ILE A 9 -36.58 28.95 -32.56
CA ILE A 9 -36.10 27.56 -32.47
C ILE A 9 -34.67 27.51 -31.91
N ILE A 10 -33.77 28.38 -32.38
CA ILE A 10 -32.39 28.46 -31.87
C ILE A 10 -32.37 28.81 -30.37
N PHE A 11 -33.21 29.76 -29.95
CA PHE A 11 -33.33 30.14 -28.54
C PHE A 11 -33.89 29.01 -27.67
N ILE A 12 -34.91 28.28 -28.17
CA ILE A 12 -35.46 27.12 -27.46
C ILE A 12 -34.40 26.03 -27.35
N THR A 13 -33.66 25.71 -28.42
CA THR A 13 -32.59 24.70 -28.37
C THR A 13 -31.41 25.09 -27.48
N ALA A 14 -31.14 26.38 -27.31
CA ALA A 14 -30.12 26.87 -26.38
C ALA A 14 -30.60 26.82 -24.91
N LEU A 15 -31.90 26.96 -24.67
CA LEU A 15 -32.53 26.86 -23.36
C LEU A 15 -32.80 25.41 -22.92
N SER A 16 -32.98 24.50 -23.88
CA SER A 16 -33.13 23.05 -23.66
C SER A 16 -31.84 22.26 -23.90
N ALA A 17 -30.71 22.95 -24.03
CA ALA A 17 -29.41 22.36 -23.78
C ALA A 17 -29.32 22.06 -22.28
N ASP A 18 -29.90 20.93 -21.85
CA ASP A 18 -29.53 20.30 -20.59
C ASP A 18 -28.00 20.31 -20.55
N SER A 19 -27.45 20.85 -19.46
CA SER A 19 -26.03 20.74 -19.20
C SER A 19 -25.74 19.25 -19.08
N LEU A 20 -25.36 18.63 -20.20
CA LEU A 20 -24.77 17.31 -20.20
C LEU A 20 -23.65 17.41 -19.17
N ASP A 21 -23.82 16.66 -18.08
CA ASP A 21 -22.86 16.48 -16.99
C ASP A 21 -21.62 15.83 -17.62
N THR A 22 -20.85 16.64 -18.34
CA THR A 22 -19.61 16.28 -19.05
C THR A 22 -18.43 16.23 -18.08
N ASP A 23 -18.70 16.51 -16.80
CA ASP A 23 -17.73 16.44 -15.74
C ASP A 23 -17.26 15.01 -15.53
N VAL A 24 -15.94 14.84 -15.62
CA VAL A 24 -15.27 13.56 -15.48
C VAL A 24 -15.38 13.11 -14.02
N ASN A 25 -16.01 11.96 -13.77
CA ASN A 25 -16.02 11.42 -12.41
C ASN A 25 -14.65 10.84 -12.07
N HIS A 26 -14.24 11.10 -10.84
CA HIS A 26 -13.05 10.53 -10.23
C HIS A 26 -13.48 9.62 -9.09
N VAL A 27 -12.70 8.56 -8.88
CA VAL A 27 -12.89 7.63 -7.78
C VAL A 27 -11.62 7.62 -6.94
N ILE A 28 -11.77 8.00 -5.68
CA ILE A 28 -10.73 7.93 -4.67
C ILE A 28 -10.94 6.66 -3.86
N ILE A 29 -9.90 5.84 -3.73
CA ILE A 29 -9.94 4.64 -2.89
C ILE A 29 -9.00 4.80 -1.70
N ASP A 30 -9.53 4.59 -0.49
CA ASP A 30 -8.76 4.58 0.77
C ASP A 30 -8.05 3.22 0.96
N HIS A 31 -6.99 3.18 1.75
CA HIS A 31 -6.34 1.96 2.22
C HIS A 31 -7.25 0.95 2.90
N LYS A 32 -8.38 1.42 3.46
CA LYS A 32 -9.42 0.56 4.03
C LYS A 32 -10.30 -0.10 2.97
N GLY A 33 -10.19 0.32 1.72
CA GLY A 33 -11.00 -0.16 0.60
C GLY A 33 -12.26 0.66 0.34
N ASN A 34 -12.51 1.73 1.09
CA ASN A 34 -13.66 2.61 0.85
C ASN A 34 -13.46 3.38 -0.46
N SER A 35 -14.50 3.47 -1.29
CA SER A 35 -14.50 4.25 -2.52
C SER A 35 -15.35 5.52 -2.37
N ILE A 36 -14.84 6.63 -2.89
CA ILE A 36 -15.53 7.93 -2.91
C ILE A 36 -15.59 8.40 -4.36
N THR A 37 -16.80 8.53 -4.90
CA THR A 37 -17.04 9.12 -6.23
C THR A 37 -17.12 10.63 -6.09
N CYS A 38 -16.25 11.36 -6.77
CA CYS A 38 -16.11 12.80 -6.62
C CYS A 38 -15.59 13.48 -7.89
N ILE A 39 -15.59 14.81 -7.88
CA ILE A 39 -14.88 15.63 -8.85
C ILE A 39 -13.65 16.19 -8.14
N ILE A 40 -12.45 15.86 -8.62
CA ILE A 40 -11.21 16.34 -8.03
C ILE A 40 -10.90 17.73 -8.60
N ASP A 41 -10.69 18.68 -7.70
CA ASP A 41 -10.30 20.05 -8.03
C ASP A 41 -8.77 20.14 -8.13
N SER A 42 -8.06 19.70 -7.09
CA SER A 42 -6.60 19.71 -7.05
C SER A 42 -5.99 18.65 -6.13
N ILE A 43 -4.73 18.29 -6.42
CA ILE A 43 -3.92 17.37 -5.61
C ILE A 43 -2.62 18.09 -5.23
N ASP A 44 -2.43 18.36 -3.94
CA ASP A 44 -1.17 18.84 -3.36
C ASP A 44 -0.38 17.63 -2.78
N LEU A 45 0.85 17.90 -2.32
CA LEU A 45 1.74 16.90 -1.71
C LEU A 45 1.17 16.23 -0.46
N ASP A 46 0.28 16.90 0.27
CA ASP A 46 -0.27 16.39 1.53
C ASP A 46 -1.77 16.06 1.43
N ARG A 47 -2.50 16.67 0.50
CA ARG A 47 -3.98 16.65 0.47
C ARG A 47 -4.54 16.60 -0.93
N VAL A 48 -5.69 15.95 -1.05
CA VAL A 48 -6.55 15.93 -2.24
C VAL A 48 -7.79 16.73 -1.93
N TYR A 49 -8.09 17.74 -2.76
CA TYR A 49 -9.27 18.58 -2.67
C TYR A 49 -10.30 18.09 -3.70
N TYR A 50 -11.50 17.78 -3.24
CA TYR A 50 -12.54 17.21 -4.09
C TYR A 50 -13.93 17.68 -3.67
N LYS A 51 -14.87 17.60 -4.61
CA LYS A 51 -16.29 17.83 -4.39
C LYS A 51 -17.02 16.49 -4.45
N ASN A 52 -17.71 16.12 -3.38
CA ASN A 52 -18.47 14.87 -3.34
C ASN A 52 -19.66 14.96 -4.30
N LYS A 53 -19.88 13.95 -5.15
CA LYS A 53 -20.99 13.97 -6.11
C LYS A 53 -22.36 13.81 -5.43
N LYS A 54 -22.42 13.16 -4.27
CA LYS A 54 -23.68 12.98 -3.51
C LYS A 54 -24.20 14.28 -2.93
N ASP A 55 -23.34 14.96 -2.18
CA ASP A 55 -23.74 16.10 -1.35
C ASP A 55 -23.35 17.45 -1.97
N ASN A 56 -22.58 17.42 -3.06
CA ASN A 56 -21.99 18.61 -3.70
C ASN A 56 -21.12 19.47 -2.77
N GLU A 57 -20.71 18.92 -1.62
CA GLU A 57 -19.86 19.60 -0.65
C GLU A 57 -18.37 19.46 -1.01
N ALA A 58 -17.64 20.56 -0.84
CA ALA A 58 -16.19 20.57 -0.94
C ALA A 58 -15.58 19.90 0.30
N SER A 59 -14.69 18.96 0.07
CA SER A 59 -14.03 18.15 1.10
C SER A 59 -12.55 17.98 0.78
N GLN A 60 -11.79 17.55 1.78
CA GLN A 60 -10.38 17.27 1.63
C GLN A 60 -10.01 15.95 2.33
N ILE A 61 -9.10 15.20 1.74
CA ILE A 61 -8.53 13.98 2.32
C ILE A 61 -7.01 14.05 2.30
N ASP A 62 -6.37 13.56 3.37
CA ASP A 62 -4.92 13.44 3.42
C ASP A 62 -4.45 12.40 2.39
N ILE A 63 -3.47 12.75 1.56
CA ILE A 63 -3.00 11.87 0.48
C ILE A 63 -2.45 10.55 1.02
N SER A 64 -1.88 10.53 2.23
CA SER A 64 -1.36 9.32 2.87
C SER A 64 -2.45 8.34 3.37
N LYS A 65 -3.72 8.68 3.21
CA LYS A 65 -4.84 7.76 3.42
C LYS A 65 -5.36 7.20 2.09
N VAL A 66 -5.01 7.84 0.98
CA VAL A 66 -5.46 7.45 -0.35
C VAL A 66 -4.56 6.33 -0.87
N TYR A 67 -5.16 5.24 -1.30
CA TYR A 67 -4.47 4.09 -1.87
C TYR A 67 -4.17 4.29 -3.36
N PHE A 68 -5.16 4.73 -4.14
CA PHE A 68 -4.97 5.21 -5.51
C PHE A 68 -6.19 6.03 -5.97
N ILE A 69 -6.04 6.78 -7.07
CA ILE A 69 -7.08 7.65 -7.64
C ILE A 69 -7.16 7.41 -9.14
N TYR A 70 -8.35 7.14 -9.65
CA TYR A 70 -8.61 6.98 -11.08
C TYR A 70 -9.86 7.74 -11.53
N ASN A 71 -10.09 7.80 -12.84
CA ASN A 71 -11.29 8.39 -13.43
C ASN A 71 -12.01 7.43 -14.39
N ASP A 72 -13.17 7.86 -14.87
CA ASP A 72 -13.99 7.11 -15.83
C ASP A 72 -13.32 6.85 -17.20
N TYR A 73 -12.21 7.52 -17.52
CA TYR A 73 -11.44 7.35 -18.77
C TYR A 73 -10.19 6.50 -18.61
N ASP A 74 -10.15 5.63 -17.60
CA ASP A 74 -9.02 4.77 -17.28
C ASP A 74 -7.71 5.53 -17.04
N ARG A 75 -7.77 6.73 -16.46
CA ARG A 75 -6.58 7.50 -16.11
C ARG A 75 -6.33 7.47 -14.62
N ILE A 76 -5.12 7.11 -14.24
CA ILE A 76 -4.68 7.08 -12.84
C ILE A 76 -3.86 8.33 -12.52
N TYR A 77 -4.29 9.04 -11.49
CA TYR A 77 -3.68 10.30 -11.05
C TYR A 77 -2.68 10.09 -9.92
N HIS A 78 -2.92 9.11 -9.07
CA HIS A 78 -2.11 8.87 -7.88
C HIS A 78 -2.04 7.37 -7.56
N TYR A 79 -0.85 6.93 -7.14
CA TYR A 79 -0.58 5.62 -6.55
C TYR A 79 0.12 5.83 -5.21
N ASP A 80 -0.34 5.13 -4.17
CA ASP A 80 0.39 5.06 -2.92
C ASP A 80 1.56 4.06 -3.00
N TRP A 81 2.51 4.21 -2.09
CA TRP A 81 3.58 3.24 -1.91
C TRP A 81 3.06 1.82 -1.65
N SER A 82 1.99 1.68 -0.84
CA SER A 82 1.35 0.38 -0.59
C SER A 82 0.84 -0.27 -1.87
N TYR A 83 0.36 0.54 -2.83
CA TYR A 83 -0.13 0.04 -4.11
C TYR A 83 1.01 -0.56 -4.92
N HIS A 84 2.10 0.18 -5.09
CA HIS A 84 3.30 -0.32 -5.79
C HIS A 84 3.90 -1.55 -5.11
N GLU A 85 3.94 -1.56 -3.79
CA GLU A 85 4.41 -2.71 -3.02
C GLU A 85 3.51 -3.93 -3.25
N ASN A 86 2.20 -3.75 -3.29
CA ASN A 86 1.27 -4.83 -3.64
C ASN A 86 1.49 -5.33 -5.06
N LEU A 87 1.66 -4.45 -6.05
CA LEU A 87 2.00 -4.86 -7.42
C LEU A 87 3.28 -5.70 -7.46
N ARG A 88 4.34 -5.25 -6.79
CA ARG A 88 5.61 -6.00 -6.66
C ARG A 88 5.44 -7.37 -6.02
N ARG A 89 4.49 -7.49 -5.08
CA ARG A 89 4.13 -8.77 -4.44
C ARG A 89 3.27 -9.67 -5.34
N ILE A 90 2.73 -9.17 -6.43
CA ILE A 90 1.96 -9.96 -7.40
C ILE A 90 2.85 -10.39 -8.57
N THR A 91 3.73 -9.50 -9.05
CA THR A 91 4.64 -9.78 -10.18
C THR A 91 5.46 -11.05 -9.96
N ASN A 92 5.68 -11.81 -11.04
CA ASN A 92 6.43 -13.08 -11.01
C ASN A 92 5.81 -14.16 -10.11
N ARG A 93 4.50 -14.12 -9.90
CA ARG A 93 3.75 -15.17 -9.21
C ARG A 93 2.64 -15.72 -10.10
N THR A 94 2.25 -16.94 -9.78
CA THR A 94 1.10 -17.64 -10.34
C THR A 94 -0.17 -17.28 -9.57
N GLY A 95 -1.32 -17.38 -10.22
CA GLY A 95 -2.59 -17.11 -9.57
C GLY A 95 -3.77 -17.06 -10.53
N LYS A 96 -4.83 -16.38 -10.09
CA LYS A 96 -6.06 -16.16 -10.85
C LYS A 96 -6.47 -14.69 -10.80
N ILE A 97 -6.83 -14.14 -11.95
CA ILE A 97 -7.46 -12.83 -12.09
C ILE A 97 -8.96 -13.05 -12.08
N ILE A 98 -9.69 -12.20 -11.36
CA ILE A 98 -11.15 -12.14 -11.40
C ILE A 98 -11.52 -10.78 -11.98
N THR A 99 -12.24 -10.79 -13.10
CA THR A 99 -12.68 -9.58 -13.81
C THR A 99 -13.90 -8.97 -13.14
N LEU A 100 -14.30 -7.77 -13.58
CA LEU A 100 -15.56 -7.15 -13.16
C LEU A 100 -16.79 -7.98 -13.53
N ASP A 101 -16.75 -8.69 -14.66
CA ASP A 101 -17.80 -9.63 -15.10
C ASP A 101 -17.81 -10.94 -14.31
N ASN A 102 -16.97 -11.05 -13.28
CA ASN A 102 -16.81 -12.22 -12.42
C ASN A 102 -16.24 -13.46 -13.17
N ASP A 103 -15.56 -13.26 -14.30
CA ASP A 103 -14.81 -14.30 -14.98
C ASP A 103 -13.47 -14.55 -14.29
N SER A 104 -13.07 -15.82 -14.20
CA SER A 104 -11.79 -16.21 -13.60
C SER A 104 -10.78 -16.63 -14.66
N ILE A 105 -9.64 -15.94 -14.73
CA ILE A 105 -8.55 -16.23 -15.66
C ILE A 105 -7.34 -16.71 -14.86
N SER A 106 -6.87 -17.93 -15.11
CA SER A 106 -5.65 -18.44 -14.47
C SER A 106 -4.41 -17.97 -15.22
N PHE A 107 -3.36 -17.59 -14.49
CA PHE A 107 -2.11 -17.08 -15.08
C PHE A 107 -0.87 -17.71 -14.43
N LYS A 108 0.18 -17.84 -15.23
CA LYS A 108 1.51 -18.30 -14.83
C LYS A 108 2.38 -17.14 -14.34
N ASN A 109 2.28 -16.00 -15.01
CA ASN A 109 2.96 -14.77 -14.65
C ASN A 109 2.12 -13.56 -15.05
N ILE A 110 2.39 -12.42 -14.43
CA ILE A 110 1.71 -11.16 -14.66
C ILE A 110 2.69 -10.00 -14.51
N GLU A 111 2.61 -9.04 -15.43
CA GLU A 111 3.41 -7.84 -15.43
C GLU A 111 2.50 -6.62 -15.56
N PHE A 112 2.84 -5.54 -14.85
CA PHE A 112 2.05 -4.32 -14.82
C PHE A 112 2.76 -3.23 -15.63
N SER A 113 2.04 -2.61 -16.55
CA SER A 113 2.53 -1.43 -17.24
C SER A 113 2.61 -0.25 -16.26
N SER A 114 3.65 0.57 -16.39
CA SER A 114 3.79 1.82 -15.62
C SER A 114 2.97 2.98 -16.21
N ASN A 115 2.24 2.73 -17.30
CA ASN A 115 1.43 3.75 -17.95
C ASN A 115 0.29 4.21 -17.03
N ARG A 116 0.06 5.52 -16.97
CA ARG A 116 -1.06 6.11 -16.21
C ARG A 116 -2.30 6.35 -17.06
N ILE A 117 -2.15 6.37 -18.38
CA ILE A 117 -3.25 6.58 -19.32
C ILE A 117 -3.60 5.22 -19.93
N SER A 118 -4.74 4.66 -19.53
CA SER A 118 -5.09 3.27 -19.86
C SER A 118 -4.01 2.28 -19.35
N PRO A 119 -3.90 2.10 -18.02
CA PRO A 119 -2.97 1.17 -17.42
C PRO A 119 -3.32 -0.27 -17.79
N GLU A 120 -2.39 -0.95 -18.44
CA GLU A 120 -2.54 -2.33 -18.91
C GLU A 120 -1.73 -3.32 -18.07
N ILE A 121 -2.19 -4.55 -18.08
CA ILE A 121 -1.59 -5.72 -17.45
C ILE A 121 -1.27 -6.71 -18.56
N LEU A 122 -0.02 -7.15 -18.63
CA LEU A 122 0.38 -8.28 -19.45
C LEU A 122 0.19 -9.56 -18.66
N VAL A 123 -0.68 -10.43 -19.15
CA VAL A 123 -1.02 -11.70 -18.52
C VAL A 123 -0.41 -12.83 -19.33
N HIS A 124 0.44 -13.64 -18.68
CA HIS A 124 0.95 -14.87 -19.24
C HIS A 124 0.04 -16.02 -18.81
N GLY A 125 -0.77 -16.52 -19.73
CA GLY A 125 -1.68 -17.63 -19.53
C GLY A 125 -0.95 -18.95 -19.25
N THR A 126 -1.70 -19.96 -18.81
CA THR A 126 -1.16 -21.31 -18.54
C THR A 126 -0.77 -22.07 -19.80
N ASN A 127 -1.33 -21.67 -20.95
CA ASN A 127 -1.12 -22.33 -22.24
C ASN A 127 -0.01 -21.64 -23.08
N ASP A 128 0.91 -20.95 -22.39
CA ASP A 128 1.97 -20.12 -22.98
C ASP A 128 1.49 -19.00 -23.93
N THR A 129 0.19 -18.71 -23.93
CA THR A 129 -0.39 -17.52 -24.57
C THR A 129 -0.20 -16.30 -23.66
N SER A 130 0.04 -15.14 -24.26
CA SER A 130 0.14 -13.88 -23.53
C SER A 130 -0.82 -12.87 -24.13
N PHE A 131 -1.51 -12.10 -23.30
CA PHE A 131 -2.43 -11.07 -23.75
C PHE A 131 -2.41 -9.86 -22.81
N TYR A 132 -2.79 -8.72 -23.35
CA TYR A 132 -2.96 -7.49 -22.58
C TYR A 132 -4.42 -7.34 -22.14
N MET A 133 -4.61 -6.87 -20.91
CA MET A 133 -5.91 -6.47 -20.40
C MET A 133 -5.79 -5.15 -19.63
N LYS A 134 -6.87 -4.36 -19.59
CA LYS A 134 -6.87 -3.15 -18.77
C LYS A 134 -6.85 -3.52 -17.29
N SER A 135 -6.05 -2.81 -16.51
CA SER A 135 -5.96 -3.04 -15.06
C SER A 135 -7.23 -2.66 -14.30
N LEU A 136 -8.01 -1.71 -14.82
CA LEU A 136 -9.26 -1.25 -14.20
C LEU A 136 -10.45 -2.17 -14.51
N ASP A 137 -10.33 -3.06 -15.50
CA ASP A 137 -11.32 -4.12 -15.76
C ASP A 137 -11.14 -5.33 -14.81
N VAL A 138 -10.12 -5.28 -13.94
CA VAL A 138 -9.84 -6.31 -12.95
C VAL A 138 -10.49 -5.96 -11.62
N TYR A 139 -11.35 -6.86 -11.12
CA TYR A 139 -11.87 -6.75 -9.76
C TYR A 139 -10.76 -7.06 -8.74
N LYS A 140 -10.21 -8.28 -8.82
CA LYS A 140 -9.14 -8.72 -7.93
C LYS A 140 -8.18 -9.71 -8.58
N ILE A 141 -6.95 -9.73 -8.08
CA ILE A 141 -5.92 -10.70 -8.44
C ILE A 141 -5.63 -11.55 -7.21
N GLN A 142 -5.86 -12.85 -7.32
CA GLN A 142 -5.61 -13.81 -6.26
C GLN A 142 -4.37 -14.61 -6.57
N THR A 143 -3.28 -14.36 -5.85
CA THR A 143 -2.04 -15.13 -6.00
C THR A 143 -2.14 -16.48 -5.32
N ASP A 144 -1.28 -17.40 -5.71
CA ASP A 144 -1.07 -18.64 -4.96
C ASP A 144 -0.43 -18.37 -3.59
N TYR A 145 -0.31 -19.41 -2.77
CA TYR A 145 0.32 -19.35 -1.45
C TYR A 145 1.83 -19.04 -1.49
N SER A 146 2.45 -18.91 -2.66
CA SER A 146 3.83 -18.42 -2.83
C SER A 146 4.03 -17.02 -2.22
N ILE A 147 2.96 -16.23 -2.07
CA ILE A 147 3.00 -14.95 -1.37
C ILE A 147 3.33 -15.08 0.14
N LEU A 148 3.11 -16.25 0.74
CA LEU A 148 3.43 -16.50 2.15
C LEU A 148 4.93 -16.36 2.45
N HIS A 149 5.80 -16.36 1.44
CA HIS A 149 7.20 -16.03 1.62
C HIS A 149 7.41 -14.69 2.37
N TYR A 150 6.61 -13.66 2.06
CA TYR A 150 6.67 -12.39 2.81
C TYR A 150 6.19 -12.53 4.26
N ALA A 151 5.23 -13.42 4.52
CA ALA A 151 4.77 -13.70 5.87
C ALA A 151 5.86 -14.40 6.68
N VAL A 152 6.60 -15.32 6.06
CA VAL A 152 7.77 -15.99 6.64
C VAL A 152 8.87 -14.98 6.96
N GLU A 153 9.27 -14.16 5.99
CA GLU A 153 10.29 -13.12 6.17
C GLU A 153 9.90 -12.15 7.31
N ARG A 154 8.64 -11.71 7.33
CA ARG A 154 8.12 -10.83 8.38
C ARG A 154 8.14 -11.49 9.76
N GLY A 155 7.71 -12.75 9.87
CA GLY A 155 7.73 -13.49 11.14
C GLY A 155 9.16 -13.72 11.66
N PHE A 156 10.10 -13.98 10.75
CA PHE A 156 11.51 -14.03 11.08
C PHE A 156 12.01 -12.68 11.62
N TRP A 157 11.75 -11.58 10.92
CA TRP A 157 12.19 -10.25 11.38
C TRP A 157 11.54 -9.81 12.68
N TYR A 158 10.27 -10.17 12.94
CA TYR A 158 9.61 -9.86 14.21
C TYR A 158 10.28 -10.57 15.39
N SER A 159 10.51 -11.87 15.26
CA SER A 159 11.20 -12.65 16.30
C SER A 159 12.65 -12.21 16.47
N PHE A 160 13.37 -11.98 15.37
CA PHE A 160 14.75 -11.51 15.39
C PHE A 160 14.90 -10.12 16.01
N SER A 161 14.04 -9.17 15.63
CA SER A 161 14.09 -7.81 16.20
C SER A 161 13.71 -7.80 17.68
N SER A 162 12.71 -8.60 18.06
CA SER A 162 12.34 -8.80 19.47
C SER A 162 13.52 -9.35 20.27
N PHE A 163 14.24 -10.34 19.72
CA PHE A 163 15.43 -10.90 20.33
C PHE A 163 16.54 -9.85 20.53
N ILE A 164 16.86 -9.06 19.50
CA ILE A 164 17.87 -7.99 19.61
C ILE A 164 17.44 -6.92 20.63
N LEU A 165 16.15 -6.57 20.67
CA LEU A 165 15.63 -5.61 21.64
C LEU A 165 15.70 -6.15 23.07
N SER A 166 15.27 -7.40 23.30
CA SER A 166 15.41 -8.05 24.60
C SER A 166 16.88 -8.14 25.02
N ALA A 167 17.76 -8.41 24.06
CA ALA A 167 19.19 -8.45 24.30
C ALA A 167 19.75 -7.10 24.76
N ALA A 168 19.37 -6.03 24.06
CA ALA A 168 19.80 -4.68 24.40
C ALA A 168 19.27 -4.22 25.76
N ILE A 169 18.01 -4.54 26.08
CA ILE A 169 17.39 -4.21 27.39
C ILE A 169 18.09 -4.98 28.52
N ASP A 170 18.29 -6.28 28.35
CA ASP A 170 18.93 -7.12 29.37
C ASP A 170 20.39 -6.72 29.59
N THR A 171 21.11 -6.38 28.51
CA THR A 171 22.47 -5.82 28.57
C THR A 171 22.49 -4.51 29.36
N LYS A 172 21.51 -3.63 29.16
CA LYS A 172 21.41 -2.37 29.91
C LYS A 172 21.09 -2.60 31.39
N ILE A 173 20.26 -3.59 31.72
CA ILE A 173 19.87 -3.91 33.10
C ILE A 173 21.02 -4.56 33.87
N LYS A 174 21.75 -5.49 33.25
CA LYS A 174 22.89 -6.19 33.86
C LYS A 174 24.23 -5.48 33.64
N TRP A 175 24.19 -4.23 33.19
CA TRP A 175 25.37 -3.44 32.92
C TRP A 175 26.14 -3.18 34.23
N ASP A 176 27.41 -3.59 34.25
CA ASP A 176 28.31 -3.40 35.38
C ASP A 176 29.41 -2.43 34.95
N ASP A 177 29.44 -1.23 35.54
CA ASP A 177 30.32 -0.14 35.13
C ASP A 177 31.82 -0.47 35.28
N ASP A 178 32.15 -1.48 36.08
CA ASP A 178 33.52 -1.90 36.38
C ASP A 178 34.10 -2.94 35.41
N ARG A 179 33.30 -3.49 34.48
CA ARG A 179 33.81 -4.47 33.48
C ARG A 179 33.89 -3.91 32.07
N ARG A 180 34.71 -4.56 31.25
CA ARG A 180 34.92 -4.19 29.84
C ARG A 180 33.67 -4.52 29.00
N PHE A 181 33.35 -3.63 28.06
CA PHE A 181 32.20 -3.70 27.16
C PHE A 181 32.07 -5.02 26.40
N ALA A 182 33.16 -5.51 25.77
CA ALA A 182 33.09 -6.66 24.87
C ALA A 182 32.76 -8.00 25.58
N PRO A 183 33.36 -8.36 26.73
CA PRO A 183 32.98 -9.55 27.49
C PRO A 183 31.52 -9.57 27.96
N GLN A 184 31.00 -8.42 28.45
CA GLN A 184 29.63 -8.34 28.95
C GLN A 184 28.59 -8.61 27.87
N VAL A 185 28.80 -8.11 26.66
CA VAL A 185 27.91 -8.36 25.52
C VAL A 185 27.95 -9.84 25.11
N TRP A 186 29.13 -10.49 25.15
CA TRP A 186 29.29 -11.91 24.81
C TRP A 186 28.70 -12.87 25.84
N ASP A 187 28.90 -12.60 27.13
CA ASP A 187 28.27 -13.37 28.21
C ASP A 187 26.75 -13.27 28.13
N GLN A 188 26.23 -12.08 27.79
CA GLN A 188 24.80 -11.89 27.62
C GLN A 188 24.24 -12.65 26.41
N TYR A 189 24.94 -12.71 25.27
CA TYR A 189 24.47 -13.49 24.12
C TYR A 189 24.34 -14.99 24.44
N ASN A 190 25.19 -15.51 25.33
CA ASN A 190 25.10 -16.87 25.84
C ASN A 190 23.93 -17.04 26.84
N ASP A 191 23.62 -16.02 27.65
CA ASP A 191 22.52 -16.00 28.64
C ASP A 191 21.13 -15.66 28.05
N LEU A 192 21.08 -14.85 26.99
CA LEU A 192 19.88 -14.39 26.25
C LEU A 192 19.27 -15.44 25.34
N LEU A 193 19.75 -16.66 25.44
CA LEU A 193 19.04 -17.86 25.06
C LEU A 193 18.35 -18.46 26.29
N PRO A 194 17.51 -17.71 27.05
CA PRO A 194 16.83 -18.33 28.16
C PRO A 194 15.94 -19.42 27.56
N ALA A 195 16.09 -20.63 28.09
CA ALA A 195 15.11 -21.67 27.90
C ALA A 195 13.76 -21.08 28.36
N ILE A 196 12.90 -20.72 27.41
CA ILE A 196 11.51 -20.46 27.72
C ILE A 196 10.94 -21.81 28.16
N ASN A 197 11.01 -22.07 29.47
CA ASN A 197 10.54 -23.28 30.14
C ASN A 197 9.01 -23.28 30.24
N ILE A 198 8.31 -23.07 29.12
CA ILE A 198 6.85 -23.32 29.06
C ILE A 198 6.59 -24.83 29.24
N LEU A 199 7.55 -25.69 28.89
CA LEU A 199 7.58 -27.08 29.29
C LEU A 199 8.67 -27.27 30.34
N ASN A 200 8.29 -27.91 31.45
CA ASN A 200 9.12 -28.29 32.60
C ASN A 200 10.22 -29.31 32.18
N ARG A 201 11.15 -28.91 31.30
CA ARG A 201 12.23 -29.76 30.80
C ARG A 201 13.46 -29.60 31.70
N LYS A 202 14.06 -30.75 32.04
CA LYS A 202 15.28 -30.83 32.85
C LYS A 202 16.42 -30.07 32.16
N PRO A 203 17.37 -29.48 32.92
CA PRO A 203 18.45 -28.65 32.39
C PRO A 203 19.49 -29.55 31.70
N THR A 204 19.24 -29.89 30.44
CA THR A 204 20.19 -30.63 29.60
C THR A 204 20.69 -29.72 28.48
N GLY A 205 21.85 -29.11 28.70
CA GLY A 205 22.64 -28.41 27.68
C GLY A 205 22.16 -27.01 27.29
N VAL A 206 23.06 -26.23 26.68
CA VAL A 206 22.81 -24.93 26.05
C VAL A 206 21.78 -25.07 24.93
N THR A 207 20.51 -25.02 25.28
CA THR A 207 19.39 -25.21 24.35
C THR A 207 18.95 -23.84 23.87
N TYR A 208 19.19 -23.56 22.59
CA TYR A 208 18.84 -22.31 21.89
C TYR A 208 17.32 -22.17 21.69
N ALA A 209 16.53 -22.20 22.77
CA ALA A 209 15.07 -22.28 22.72
C ALA A 209 14.41 -21.11 21.97
N SER A 210 15.00 -19.91 22.01
CA SER A 210 14.53 -18.76 21.24
C SER A 210 14.62 -18.99 19.73
N VAL A 211 15.75 -19.53 19.26
CA VAL A 211 15.97 -19.88 17.85
C VAL A 211 15.12 -21.08 17.45
N SER A 212 15.03 -22.10 18.32
CA SER A 212 14.33 -23.36 18.01
C SER A 212 12.80 -23.28 18.11
N TYR A 213 12.24 -22.34 18.87
CA TYR A 213 10.78 -22.26 19.09
C TYR A 213 10.17 -20.89 18.77
N ILE A 214 10.78 -19.77 19.20
CA ILE A 214 10.17 -18.44 18.99
C ILE A 214 10.15 -18.08 17.50
N ILE A 215 11.25 -18.32 16.77
CA ILE A 215 11.32 -18.03 15.34
C ILE A 215 10.28 -18.86 14.56
N PRO A 216 10.22 -20.21 14.68
CA PRO A 216 9.19 -21.00 14.01
C PRO A 216 7.76 -20.60 14.40
N LEU A 217 7.50 -20.34 15.69
CA LEU A 217 6.17 -19.91 16.15
C LEU A 217 5.77 -18.56 15.55
N SER A 218 6.69 -17.60 15.50
CA SER A 218 6.44 -16.28 14.91
C SER A 218 6.19 -16.38 13.40
N VAL A 219 6.97 -17.21 12.69
CA VAL A 219 6.79 -17.51 11.27
C VAL A 219 5.42 -18.15 11.02
N LEU A 220 5.08 -19.22 11.74
CA LEU A 220 3.79 -19.90 11.61
C LEU A 220 2.63 -18.98 11.94
N GLY A 221 2.74 -18.21 13.03
CA GLY A 221 1.72 -17.22 13.41
C GLY A 221 1.51 -16.16 12.32
N SER A 222 2.60 -15.65 11.74
CA SER A 222 2.54 -14.68 10.64
C SER A 222 1.92 -15.27 9.38
N MET A 223 2.23 -16.51 9.03
CA MET A 223 1.62 -17.22 7.89
C MET A 223 0.13 -17.47 8.12
N LEU A 224 -0.26 -18.01 9.28
CA LEU A 224 -1.65 -18.27 9.63
C LEU A 224 -2.48 -16.99 9.61
N TRP A 225 -1.91 -15.88 10.11
CA TRP A 225 -2.55 -14.56 10.03
C TRP A 225 -2.79 -14.11 8.58
N ASP A 226 -1.80 -14.27 7.70
CA ASP A 226 -1.94 -13.87 6.29
C ASP A 226 -2.92 -14.76 5.52
N ILE A 227 -3.04 -16.04 5.88
CA ILE A 227 -4.08 -16.95 5.37
C ILE A 227 -5.45 -16.52 5.87
N TYR A 228 -5.61 -16.29 7.19
CA TYR A 228 -6.87 -15.88 7.80
C TYR A 228 -7.41 -14.56 7.24
N LYS A 229 -6.51 -13.61 6.93
CA LYS A 229 -6.85 -12.32 6.32
C LYS A 229 -6.86 -12.32 4.79
N ASP A 230 -6.72 -13.48 4.15
CA ASP A 230 -6.70 -13.67 2.70
C ASP A 230 -5.78 -12.66 1.96
N LYS A 231 -4.55 -12.47 2.48
CA LYS A 231 -3.63 -11.45 1.94
C LYS A 231 -3.13 -11.69 0.52
N ARG A 232 -3.47 -12.84 -0.05
CA ARG A 232 -3.24 -13.21 -1.46
C ARG A 232 -4.16 -12.51 -2.46
N SER A 233 -5.30 -11.98 -2.01
CA SER A 233 -6.32 -11.38 -2.87
C SER A 233 -6.14 -9.87 -2.95
N PHE A 234 -5.64 -9.34 -4.05
CA PHE A 234 -5.38 -7.91 -4.24
C PHE A 234 -6.49 -7.25 -5.05
N TYR A 235 -7.08 -6.17 -4.54
CA TYR A 235 -8.22 -5.50 -5.15
C TYR A 235 -7.77 -4.29 -5.97
N PHE A 236 -8.37 -4.13 -7.15
CA PHE A 236 -8.01 -3.11 -8.14
C PHE A 236 -9.19 -2.22 -8.53
N HIS A 237 -10.39 -2.76 -8.65
CA HIS A 237 -11.60 -2.01 -8.94
C HIS A 237 -12.75 -2.60 -8.11
N PRO A 238 -13.66 -1.82 -7.52
CA PRO A 238 -14.83 -2.38 -6.83
C PRO A 238 -15.84 -2.99 -7.82
N LEU A 239 -16.56 -4.06 -7.46
CA LEU A 239 -17.60 -4.64 -8.33
C LEU A 239 -18.78 -3.68 -8.53
N GLU A 240 -19.20 -3.05 -7.44
CA GLU A 240 -20.28 -2.07 -7.43
C GLU A 240 -19.75 -0.73 -6.95
N LYS A 241 -20.26 0.36 -7.53
CA LYS A 241 -19.91 1.71 -7.08
C LYS A 241 -20.23 1.82 -5.58
N GLU A 242 -19.27 2.33 -4.81
CA GLU A 242 -19.40 2.59 -3.36
C GLU A 242 -19.40 1.35 -2.45
N THR A 243 -19.12 0.16 -2.99
CA THR A 243 -18.83 -1.00 -2.15
C THR A 243 -17.38 -0.97 -1.67
N PRO A 244 -17.12 -1.09 -0.37
CA PRO A 244 -15.76 -1.13 0.14
C PRO A 244 -15.12 -2.49 -0.15
N TYR A 245 -13.80 -2.51 -0.33
CA TYR A 245 -13.08 -3.78 -0.39
C TYR A 245 -13.22 -4.55 0.92
N PRO A 246 -13.27 -5.90 0.86
CA PRO A 246 -13.45 -6.73 2.04
C PRO A 246 -12.23 -6.74 2.97
N ARG A 247 -11.10 -6.16 2.56
CA ARG A 247 -9.89 -6.03 3.38
C ARG A 247 -9.14 -4.73 3.12
N THR A 248 -8.31 -4.37 4.08
CA THR A 248 -7.33 -3.30 3.92
C THR A 248 -6.20 -3.71 2.97
N MET A 249 -5.83 -2.76 2.10
CA MET A 249 -4.74 -2.89 1.13
C MET A 249 -3.43 -2.26 1.63
N TYR A 250 -3.42 -1.73 2.85
CA TYR A 250 -2.24 -1.12 3.44
C TYR A 250 -1.13 -2.14 3.66
N VAL A 251 0.08 -1.77 3.26
CA VAL A 251 1.27 -2.57 3.53
C VAL A 251 2.08 -1.88 4.61
N PHE A 252 2.22 -2.54 5.76
CA PHE A 252 3.05 -2.03 6.84
C PHE A 252 4.54 -2.21 6.52
N SER A 253 5.31 -1.13 6.59
CA SER A 253 6.76 -1.13 6.46
C SER A 253 7.38 -0.06 7.37
N PRO A 254 8.15 -0.46 8.41
CA PRO A 254 8.82 0.50 9.31
C PRO A 254 9.73 1.46 8.57
N LYS A 255 10.49 0.95 7.58
CA LYS A 255 11.39 1.75 6.74
C LYS A 255 10.63 2.87 6.03
N HIS A 256 9.50 2.54 5.41
CA HIS A 256 8.69 3.51 4.68
C HIS A 256 8.05 4.55 5.61
N ILE A 257 7.63 4.15 6.83
CA ILE A 257 7.10 5.08 7.83
C ILE A 257 8.16 6.12 8.20
N VAL A 258 9.41 5.71 8.40
CA VAL A 258 10.51 6.62 8.72
C VAL A 258 10.84 7.53 7.53
N GLU A 259 10.96 6.97 6.33
CA GLU A 259 11.25 7.73 5.11
C GLU A 259 10.17 8.78 4.82
N SER A 260 8.90 8.40 4.88
CA SER A 260 7.76 9.32 4.67
C SER A 260 7.69 10.40 5.74
N PHE A 261 8.01 10.09 7.00
CA PHE A 261 8.11 11.08 8.08
C PHE A 261 9.22 12.09 7.83
N ILE A 262 10.40 11.63 7.42
CA ILE A 262 11.54 12.50 7.08
C ILE A 262 11.16 13.40 5.90
N GLN A 263 10.60 12.84 4.84
CA GLN A 263 10.23 13.59 3.63
C GLN A 263 9.16 14.65 3.92
N LYS A 264 8.11 14.32 4.66
CA LYS A 264 7.08 15.28 5.10
C LYS A 264 7.68 16.40 5.95
N THR A 265 8.61 16.06 6.84
CA THR A 265 9.30 17.04 7.68
C THR A 265 10.19 17.95 6.84
N LEU A 266 10.94 17.42 5.88
CA LEU A 266 11.77 18.19 4.95
C LEU A 266 10.94 19.17 4.11
N VAL A 267 9.83 18.71 3.51
CA VAL A 267 8.92 19.57 2.73
C VAL A 267 8.34 20.69 3.60
N ARG A 268 7.94 20.37 4.84
CA ARG A 268 7.43 21.37 5.79
C ARG A 268 8.51 22.41 6.14
N ILE A 269 9.75 21.98 6.34
CA ILE A 269 10.89 22.87 6.57
C ILE A 269 11.13 23.75 5.33
N GLU A 270 11.18 23.18 4.13
CA GLU A 270 11.39 23.90 2.88
C GLU A 270 10.31 24.96 2.63
N ARG A 271 9.04 24.67 2.93
CA ARG A 271 7.92 25.63 2.80
C ARG A 271 7.97 26.74 3.86
N SER A 272 8.68 26.55 4.99
CA SER A 272 8.82 27.55 6.06
C SER A 272 9.71 28.73 5.64
N LYS A 273 9.53 29.90 6.26
CA LYS A 273 10.36 31.10 5.99
C LYS A 273 11.86 30.83 6.17
N ILE A 274 12.22 30.07 7.21
CA ILE A 274 13.60 29.74 7.57
C ILE A 274 14.19 28.74 6.55
N GLY A 275 13.43 27.70 6.20
CA GLY A 275 13.89 26.73 5.20
C GLY A 275 14.04 27.33 3.81
N LYS A 276 13.14 28.22 3.37
CA LYS A 276 13.30 28.95 2.09
C LYS A 276 14.63 29.69 2.02
N TYR A 277 15.04 30.34 3.12
CA TYR A 277 16.33 31.04 3.19
C TYR A 277 17.51 30.06 3.06
N ILE A 278 17.51 28.98 3.85
CA ILE A 278 18.56 27.95 3.87
C ILE A 278 18.69 27.24 2.52
N PHE A 279 17.57 26.74 1.97
CA PHE A 279 17.57 26.01 0.70
C PHE A 279 17.89 26.92 -0.49
N SER A 280 17.53 28.21 -0.47
CA SER A 280 17.97 29.15 -1.51
C SER A 280 19.48 29.39 -1.47
N GLY A 281 20.08 29.44 -0.27
CA GLY A 281 21.53 29.56 -0.10
C GLY A 281 22.29 28.34 -0.59
N ILE A 282 21.72 27.14 -0.40
CA ILE A 282 22.28 25.88 -0.90
C ILE A 282 22.18 25.81 -2.44
N ARG A 283 21.02 26.13 -3.02
CA ARG A 283 20.84 26.16 -4.50
C ARG A 283 21.78 27.14 -5.20
N LYS A 284 22.08 28.29 -4.57
CA LYS A 284 23.04 29.27 -5.08
C LYS A 284 24.52 28.83 -5.03
N LYS A 285 24.84 27.76 -4.28
CA LYS A 285 26.21 27.19 -4.22
C LYS A 285 26.41 26.00 -5.17
N LEU A 286 25.32 25.42 -5.67
CA LEU A 286 25.33 24.24 -6.54
C LEU A 286 25.18 24.61 -8.03
N ASN A 287 24.68 25.81 -8.32
CA ASN A 287 24.77 26.48 -9.62
C ASN A 287 25.91 27.49 -9.61
#